data_AF-A0A553P9T6-F1
#
_entry.id   AF-A0A553P9T6-F1
#
_cell.length_a   1.000
_cell.length_b   1.000
_cell.length_c   1.000
_cell.angle_alpha   90.00
_cell.angle_beta   90.00
_cell.angle_gamma   90.00
#
_symmetry.space_group_name_H-M   'P 1'
#
loop_
_entity.id
_entity.type
_entity.pdbx_description
1 polymer ?
#
loop_
_entity_poly.entity_id
_entity_poly.type
_entity_poly.pdbx_seq_one_letter_code
_entity_poly.pdbx_strand_id
1 'polypeptide(L)'
;MFVRQSSLPLARRIKSQARLHRSFKRFVVSPPAQLYHFYESKIKFNVMNLGHVRLRQAPPQLSEEDVLDLGSRLVSEMLIIGIGSAFAYSEVVKYRLREAEKENDIHNFIKDHLVRVKRMEDSLRHQVPMLNEIKRTLESNSVQPLTRTT
;
A
#
# COMPACT_ATOMS: atom_id res chain seq x y z
N MET A 1 -22.43 0.46 8.77
CA MET A 1 -23.62 -0.10 9.45
C MET A 1 -23.56 -1.62 9.68
N PHE A 2 -22.98 -2.43 8.76
CA PHE A 2 -22.92 -3.89 8.90
C PHE A 2 -22.04 -4.43 10.05
N VAL A 3 -20.93 -3.75 10.38
CA VAL A 3 -20.05 -4.15 11.49
C VAL A 3 -20.81 -4.10 12.83
N ARG A 4 -21.67 -3.10 13.04
CA ARG A 4 -22.47 -2.94 14.27
C ARG A 4 -23.48 -4.07 14.47
N GLN A 5 -24.09 -4.57 13.39
CA GLN A 5 -25.06 -5.67 13.47
C GLN A 5 -24.37 -7.02 13.68
N SER A 6 -23.23 -7.23 13.04
CA SER A 6 -22.43 -8.46 13.17
C SER A 6 -21.71 -8.54 14.52
N SER A 7 -21.37 -7.39 15.12
CA SER A 7 -20.62 -7.31 16.38
C SER A 7 -21.50 -7.46 17.63
N LEU A 8 -22.82 -7.30 17.53
CA LEU A 8 -23.78 -7.46 18.64
C LEU A 8 -23.77 -8.86 19.30
N PRO A 9 -23.92 -9.97 18.55
CA PRO A 9 -23.87 -11.31 19.16
C PRO A 9 -22.49 -11.62 19.75
N LEU A 10 -21.42 -11.11 19.13
CA LEU A 10 -20.06 -11.29 19.60
C LEU A 10 -19.78 -10.47 20.88
N ALA A 11 -20.25 -9.22 20.94
CA ALA A 11 -20.17 -8.37 22.12
C ALA A 11 -20.91 -8.98 23.31
N ARG A 12 -22.11 -9.55 23.09
CA ARG A 12 -22.87 -10.25 24.15
C ARG A 12 -22.11 -11.46 24.71
N ARG A 13 -21.44 -12.23 23.85
CA ARG A 13 -20.57 -13.35 24.29
C ARG A 13 -19.34 -12.86 25.04
N ILE A 14 -18.70 -11.80 24.58
CA ILE A 14 -17.55 -11.20 25.28
C ILE A 14 -17.99 -10.65 26.64
N LYS A 15 -19.18 -10.04 26.73
CA LYS A 15 -19.79 -9.57 27.97
C LYS A 15 -20.04 -10.71 28.96
N SER A 16 -20.63 -11.82 28.50
CA SER A 16 -20.87 -12.98 29.37
C SER A 16 -19.56 -13.61 29.86
N GLN A 17 -18.55 -13.72 28.99
CA GLN A 17 -17.23 -14.24 29.37
C GLN A 17 -16.47 -13.31 30.32
N ALA A 18 -16.62 -11.99 30.16
CA ALA A 18 -16.03 -11.01 31.07
C ALA A 18 -16.70 -11.00 32.46
N ARG A 19 -17.97 -11.43 32.57
CA ARG A 19 -18.62 -11.67 33.87
C ARG A 19 -18.09 -12.92 34.55
N LEU A 20 -17.80 -13.98 33.79
CA LEU A 20 -17.28 -15.25 34.32
C LEU A 20 -15.80 -15.17 34.70
N HIS A 21 -14.98 -14.47 33.92
CA HIS A 21 -13.53 -14.37 34.14
C HIS A 21 -13.07 -12.94 34.47
N ARG A 22 -12.73 -12.72 35.74
CA ARG A 22 -12.24 -11.42 36.26
C ARG A 22 -10.95 -10.95 35.58
N SER A 23 -10.06 -11.88 35.21
CA SER A 23 -8.82 -11.60 34.48
C SER A 23 -9.08 -11.10 33.06
N PHE A 24 -10.05 -11.70 32.36
CA PHE A 24 -10.43 -11.31 31.00
C PHE A 24 -11.06 -9.91 30.99
N LYS A 25 -11.92 -9.62 31.97
CA LYS A 25 -12.46 -8.27 32.19
C LYS A 25 -11.33 -7.24 32.38
N ARG A 26 -10.38 -7.50 33.27
CA ARG A 26 -9.32 -6.54 33.62
C ARG A 26 -8.28 -6.32 32.51
N PHE A 27 -7.97 -7.35 31.70
CA PHE A 27 -6.89 -7.29 30.71
C PHE A 27 -7.36 -6.97 29.30
N VAL A 28 -8.60 -7.33 28.93
CA VAL A 28 -9.10 -7.18 27.56
C VAL A 28 -10.20 -6.11 27.48
N VAL A 29 -11.08 -6.03 28.47
CA VAL A 29 -12.29 -5.17 28.42
C VAL A 29 -12.08 -3.82 29.10
N SER A 30 -11.41 -3.80 30.27
CA SER A 30 -11.14 -2.59 31.03
C SER A 30 -10.13 -1.64 30.38
N PRO A 31 -9.02 -2.09 29.77
CA PRO A 31 -8.04 -1.19 29.19
C PRO A 31 -8.58 -0.33 28.05
N PRO A 32 -9.34 -0.84 27.05
CA PRO A 32 -9.89 0.01 26.01
C PRO A 32 -10.93 1.01 26.53
N ALA A 33 -11.72 0.64 27.55
CA ALA A 33 -12.65 1.57 28.19
C ALA A 33 -11.93 2.71 28.94
N GLN A 34 -10.84 2.41 29.64
CA GLN A 34 -10.04 3.40 30.37
C GLN A 34 -9.20 4.28 29.41
N LEU A 35 -8.70 3.71 28.31
CA LEU A 35 -7.96 4.43 27.28
C LEU A 35 -8.80 5.52 26.61
N TYR A 36 -10.07 5.25 26.32
CA TYR A 36 -10.98 6.24 25.73
C TYR A 36 -11.08 7.51 26.59
N HIS A 37 -11.22 7.34 27.91
CA HIS A 37 -11.26 8.45 28.86
C HIS A 37 -9.91 9.13 29.08
N PHE A 38 -8.80 8.38 29.00
CA PHE A 38 -7.46 8.94 29.11
C PHE A 38 -7.14 9.85 27.92
N TYR A 39 -7.51 9.43 26.71
CA TYR A 39 -7.38 10.25 25.51
C TYR A 39 -8.29 11.48 25.54
N GLU A 40 -9.55 11.32 25.97
CA GLU A 40 -10.48 12.46 26.08
C GLU A 40 -9.98 13.50 27.07
N SER A 41 -9.48 13.06 28.23
CA SER A 41 -8.92 13.95 29.25
C SER A 41 -7.66 14.64 28.72
N LYS A 42 -6.73 13.92 28.10
CA LYS A 42 -5.47 14.47 27.57
C LYS A 42 -5.70 15.50 26.43
N ILE A 43 -6.67 15.24 25.55
CA ILE A 43 -7.02 16.15 24.44
C ILE A 43 -7.71 17.41 24.98
N LYS A 44 -8.67 17.28 25.90
CA LYS A 44 -9.34 18.45 26.52
C LYS A 44 -8.34 19.34 27.30
N PHE A 45 -7.36 18.75 27.99
CA PHE A 45 -6.31 19.52 28.68
C PHE A 45 -5.36 20.23 27.72
N ASN A 46 -4.97 19.57 26.63
CA ASN A 46 -4.09 20.17 25.62
C ASN A 46 -4.78 21.33 24.86
N VAL A 47 -6.10 21.22 24.62
CA VAL A 47 -6.88 22.25 23.92
C VAL A 47 -7.20 23.45 24.81
N MET A 48 -7.33 23.29 26.13
CA MET A 48 -7.73 24.38 27.04
C MET A 48 -6.57 25.11 27.74
N ASN A 49 -5.30 24.79 27.50
CA ASN A 49 -4.13 25.43 28.14
C ASN A 49 -4.21 25.49 29.68
N LEU A 50 -5.03 24.64 30.30
CA LEU A 50 -5.21 24.54 31.74
C LEU A 50 -4.04 23.70 32.28
N GLY A 51 -3.02 24.39 32.77
CA GLY A 51 -1.82 23.77 33.34
C GLY A 51 -2.17 22.68 34.35
N HIS A 52 -1.48 21.55 34.20
CA HIS A 52 -1.05 20.48 35.13
C HIS A 52 -1.91 20.04 36.35
N VAL A 53 -2.94 20.76 36.80
CA VAL A 53 -3.58 20.56 38.10
C VAL A 53 -4.66 19.47 38.06
N ARG A 54 -5.28 19.22 36.89
CA ARG A 54 -6.34 18.20 36.76
C ARG A 54 -5.95 16.92 36.02
N LEU A 55 -4.70 16.80 35.55
CA LEU A 55 -4.17 15.55 34.98
C LEU A 55 -4.11 14.40 36.00
N ARG A 56 -4.27 14.70 37.30
CA ARG A 56 -4.17 13.73 38.40
C ARG A 56 -5.51 13.19 38.89
N GLN A 57 -6.62 13.83 38.52
CA GLN A 57 -7.95 13.33 38.88
C GLN A 57 -8.32 12.27 37.86
N ALA A 58 -8.09 11.00 38.23
CA ALA A 58 -8.63 9.87 37.52
C ALA A 58 -10.13 10.15 37.29
N PRO A 59 -10.62 10.14 36.03
CA PRO A 59 -12.02 10.39 35.76
C PRO A 59 -12.87 9.42 36.59
N PRO A 60 -14.09 9.83 37.02
CA PRO A 60 -14.95 9.03 37.88
C PRO A 60 -15.01 7.61 37.31
N GLN A 61 -14.64 6.65 38.15
CA GLN A 61 -14.57 5.25 37.75
C GLN A 61 -15.92 4.88 37.15
N LEU A 62 -15.92 4.64 35.84
CA LEU A 62 -17.10 4.26 35.10
C LEU A 62 -17.70 3.03 35.80
N SER A 63 -19.02 3.04 36.05
CA SER A 63 -19.71 1.96 36.75
C SER A 63 -19.30 0.61 36.14
N GLU A 64 -19.11 -0.42 36.96
CA GLU A 64 -18.57 -1.69 36.49
C GLU A 64 -19.37 -2.30 35.33
N GLU A 65 -20.66 -1.98 35.25
CA GLU A 65 -21.55 -2.40 34.18
C GLU A 65 -21.29 -1.66 32.85
N ASP A 66 -21.09 -0.35 32.91
CA ASP A 66 -20.83 0.50 31.74
C ASP A 66 -19.47 0.18 31.10
N VAL A 67 -18.45 -0.10 31.93
CA VAL A 67 -17.13 -0.57 31.46
C VAL A 67 -17.28 -1.87 30.67
N LEU A 68 -18.14 -2.76 31.16
CA LEU A 68 -18.36 -4.06 30.55
C LEU A 68 -19.10 -3.93 29.21
N ASP A 69 -20.13 -3.07 29.16
CA ASP A 69 -20.91 -2.83 27.96
C ASP A 69 -20.13 -2.09 26.87
N LEU A 70 -19.42 -1.03 27.23
CA LEU A 70 -18.60 -0.28 26.27
C LEU A 70 -17.38 -1.10 25.82
N GLY A 71 -16.66 -1.71 26.76
CA GLY A 71 -15.44 -2.45 26.45
C GLY A 71 -15.72 -3.69 25.59
N SER A 72 -16.81 -4.43 25.87
CA SER A 72 -17.16 -5.62 25.07
C SER A 72 -17.53 -5.27 23.62
N ARG A 73 -18.19 -4.12 23.41
CA ARG A 73 -18.49 -3.59 22.06
C ARG A 73 -17.23 -3.15 21.34
N LEU A 74 -16.33 -2.43 22.02
CA LEU A 74 -15.09 -1.96 21.41
C LEU A 74 -14.18 -3.12 20.99
N VAL A 75 -14.07 -4.14 21.84
CA VAL A 75 -13.25 -5.34 21.56
C VAL A 75 -13.83 -6.13 20.39
N SER A 76 -15.15 -6.32 20.33
CA SER A 76 -15.75 -7.05 19.19
C SER A 76 -15.57 -6.30 17.87
N GLU A 77 -15.66 -4.97 17.89
CA GLU A 77 -15.42 -4.12 16.73
C GLU A 77 -13.95 -4.17 16.31
N MET A 78 -13.01 -4.06 17.25
CA MET A 78 -11.57 -4.19 16.99
C MET A 78 -11.20 -5.56 16.40
N LEU A 79 -11.80 -6.65 16.89
CA LEU A 79 -11.53 -7.99 16.36
C LEU A 79 -11.98 -8.13 14.91
N ILE A 80 -13.21 -7.69 14.59
CA ILE A 80 -13.74 -7.79 13.23
C ILE A 80 -12.93 -6.91 12.27
N ILE A 81 -12.64 -5.66 12.68
CA ILE A 81 -11.86 -4.73 11.86
C ILE A 81 -10.42 -5.25 11.70
N GLY A 82 -9.81 -5.78 12.76
CA GLY A 82 -8.45 -6.31 12.72
C GLY A 82 -8.32 -7.51 11.79
N ILE A 83 -9.29 -8.42 11.78
CA ILE A 83 -9.30 -9.55 10.84
C ILE A 83 -9.47 -9.03 9.41
N GLY A 84 -10.45 -8.15 9.17
CA GLY A 84 -10.68 -7.59 7.83
C GLY A 84 -9.48 -6.81 7.30
N SER A 85 -8.82 -6.01 8.15
CA SER A 85 -7.63 -5.24 7.77
C SER A 85 -6.43 -6.12 7.51
N ALA A 86 -6.24 -7.21 8.27
CA ALA A 86 -5.17 -8.18 8.01
C ALA A 86 -5.33 -8.85 6.64
N PHE A 87 -6.55 -9.27 6.29
CA PHE A 87 -6.83 -9.81 4.96
C PHE A 87 -6.58 -8.79 3.86
N ALA A 88 -7.12 -7.57 3.99
CA ALA A 88 -6.92 -6.51 3.02
C ALA A 88 -5.44 -6.15 2.84
N TYR A 89 -4.69 -6.05 3.95
CA TYR A 89 -3.25 -5.78 3.92
C TYR A 89 -2.49 -6.87 3.16
N SER A 90 -2.81 -8.15 3.43
CA SER A 90 -2.17 -9.28 2.74
C SER A 90 -2.40 -9.25 1.23
N GLU A 91 -3.59 -8.83 0.80
CA GLU A 91 -3.93 -8.72 -0.62
C GLU A 91 -3.19 -7.55 -1.28
N VAL A 92 -3.09 -6.41 -0.61
CA VAL A 92 -2.32 -5.25 -1.10
C VAL A 92 -0.86 -5.62 -1.30
N VAL A 93 -0.24 -6.32 -0.35
CA VAL A 93 1.16 -6.76 -0.47
C VAL A 93 1.35 -7.65 -1.70
N LYS A 94 0.47 -8.63 -1.91
CA LYS A 94 0.49 -9.50 -3.10
C LYS A 94 0.29 -8.72 -4.39
N TYR A 95 -0.64 -7.76 -4.38
CA TYR A 95 -0.91 -6.90 -5.53
C TYR A 95 0.33 -6.07 -5.89
N ARG A 96 1.00 -5.45 -4.92
CA ARG A 96 2.21 -4.65 -5.15
C ARG A 96 3.36 -5.46 -5.74
N LEU A 97 3.54 -6.70 -5.30
CA LEU A 97 4.58 -7.59 -5.84
C LEU A 97 4.31 -7.90 -7.33
N ARG A 98 3.07 -8.23 -7.69
CA ARG A 98 2.68 -8.48 -9.08
C ARG A 98 2.80 -7.24 -9.97
N GLU A 99 2.50 -6.08 -9.42
CA GLU A 99 2.62 -4.80 -10.14
C GLU A 99 4.08 -4.45 -10.42
N ALA A 100 4.98 -4.69 -9.45
CA ALA A 100 6.42 -4.51 -9.63
C ALA A 100 7.02 -5.44 -10.69
N GLU A 101 6.58 -6.71 -10.75
CA GLU A 101 6.97 -7.64 -11.83
C GLU A 101 6.54 -7.13 -13.21
N LYS A 102 5.27 -6.71 -13.34
CA LYS A 102 4.76 -6.15 -14.59
C LYS A 102 5.50 -4.89 -15.03
N GLU A 103 5.82 -4.01 -14.08
CA GLU A 103 6.57 -2.78 -14.37
C GLU A 103 7.98 -3.11 -14.88
N ASN A 104 8.64 -4.09 -14.26
CA ASN A 104 9.95 -4.57 -14.72
C ASN A 104 9.88 -5.19 -16.11
N ASP A 105 8.85 -5.99 -16.42
CA ASP A 105 8.66 -6.59 -17.73
C ASP A 105 8.46 -5.53 -18.82
N ILE A 106 7.62 -4.52 -18.54
CA ILE A 106 7.41 -3.39 -19.45
C ILE A 106 8.71 -2.61 -19.64
N HIS A 107 9.45 -2.35 -18.56
CA HIS A 107 10.72 -1.65 -18.64
C HIS A 107 11.76 -2.41 -19.48
N ASN A 108 11.85 -3.73 -19.28
CA ASN A 108 12.73 -4.60 -20.05
C ASN A 108 12.33 -4.66 -21.52
N PHE A 109 11.02 -4.72 -21.81
CA PHE A 109 10.50 -4.68 -23.17
C PHE A 109 10.87 -3.38 -23.89
N ILE A 110 10.64 -2.23 -23.25
CA ILE A 110 11.02 -0.92 -23.80
C ILE A 110 12.53 -0.86 -24.05
N LYS A 111 13.32 -1.33 -23.08
CA LYS A 111 14.79 -1.33 -23.18
C LYS A 111 15.27 -2.18 -24.35
N ASP A 112 14.75 -3.40 -24.52
CA ASP A 112 15.11 -4.26 -25.65
C ASP A 112 14.74 -3.62 -27.00
N HIS A 113 13.55 -3.03 -27.09
CA HIS A 113 13.11 -2.31 -28.29
C HIS A 113 14.03 -1.13 -28.63
N LEU A 114 14.44 -0.33 -27.64
CA LEU A 114 15.40 0.76 -27.86
C LEU A 114 16.76 0.26 -28.37
N VAL A 115 17.25 -0.85 -27.83
CA VAL A 115 18.52 -1.45 -28.29
C VAL A 115 18.37 -1.96 -29.73
N ARG A 116 17.22 -2.55 -30.10
CA ARG A 116 16.95 -2.97 -31.48
C ARG A 116 16.92 -1.79 -32.45
N VAL A 117 16.24 -0.70 -32.11
CA VAL A 117 16.20 0.53 -32.92
C VAL A 117 17.60 1.10 -33.09
N LYS A 118 18.40 1.16 -32.02
CA LYS A 118 19.78 1.63 -32.08
C LYS A 118 20.65 0.77 -33.01
N ARG A 119 20.54 -0.56 -32.92
CA ARG A 119 21.25 -1.48 -33.82
C ARG A 119 20.84 -1.29 -35.28
N MET A 120 19.57 -1.00 -35.55
CA MET A 120 19.13 -0.66 -36.90
C MET A 120 19.75 0.66 -37.37
N GLU A 121 19.75 1.71 -36.55
CA GLU A 121 20.42 2.98 -36.88
C GLU A 121 21.90 2.75 -37.22
N ASP A 122 22.61 1.98 -36.38
CA ASP A 122 24.01 1.64 -36.61
C ASP A 122 24.20 0.89 -37.93
N SER A 123 23.31 -0.07 -38.23
CA SER A 123 23.35 -0.82 -39.49
C SER A 123 23.12 0.07 -40.71
N LEU A 124 22.15 1.00 -40.63
CA LEU A 124 21.92 2.00 -41.68
C LEU A 124 23.15 2.90 -41.87
N ARG A 125 23.77 3.36 -40.78
CA ARG A 125 25.01 4.17 -40.85
C ARG A 125 26.15 3.46 -41.58
N HIS A 126 26.26 2.14 -41.41
CA HIS A 126 27.27 1.34 -42.11
C HIS A 126 26.93 1.10 -43.60
N GLN A 127 25.66 1.17 -44.00
CA GLN A 127 25.26 1.03 -45.40
C GLN A 127 25.46 2.31 -46.23
N VAL A 128 25.36 3.49 -45.62
CA VAL A 128 25.59 4.79 -46.28
C VAL A 128 26.94 4.90 -47.01
N PRO A 129 28.10 4.53 -46.41
CA PRO A 129 29.38 4.60 -47.12
C PRO A 129 29.45 3.64 -48.32
N MET A 130 28.88 2.43 -48.21
CA MET A 130 28.80 1.50 -49.34
C MET A 130 27.97 2.06 -50.50
N LEU A 131 26.83 2.71 -50.21
CA LEU A 131 26.02 3.36 -51.24
C LEU A 131 26.79 4.48 -51.96
N ASN A 132 27.57 5.27 -51.21
CA ASN A 132 28.38 6.34 -51.79
C ASN A 132 29.52 5.80 -52.66
N GLU A 133 30.11 4.67 -52.29
CA GLU A 133 31.16 4.01 -53.06
C GLU A 133 30.60 3.41 -54.37
N ILE A 134 29.46 2.72 -54.29
CA ILE A 134 28.74 2.22 -55.48
C ILE A 134 28.38 3.38 -56.40
N LYS A 135 27.83 4.48 -55.86
CA LYS A 135 27.52 5.69 -56.65
C LYS A 135 28.76 6.23 -57.37
N ARG A 136 29.90 6.34 -56.70
CA ARG A 136 31.16 6.78 -57.30
C ARG A 136 31.64 5.85 -58.42
N THR A 137 31.55 4.53 -58.23
CA THR A 137 31.93 3.57 -59.27
C THR A 137 31.03 3.68 -60.50
N LEU A 138 29.72 3.84 -60.32
CA LEU A 138 28.77 4.06 -61.41
C LEU A 138 29.02 5.38 -62.14
N GLU A 139 29.29 6.47 -61.43
CA GLU A 139 29.64 7.77 -62.03
C GLU A 139 30.96 7.66 -62.82
N SER A 140 31.98 6.96 -62.29
CA SER A 140 33.24 6.74 -63.00
C SER A 140 33.10 5.87 -64.26
N ASN A 141 32.19 4.89 -64.23
CA ASN A 141 31.94 3.98 -65.35
C ASN A 141 31.03 4.62 -66.41
N SER A 142 30.13 5.53 -66.00
CA SER A 142 29.30 6.33 -66.92
C SER A 142 30.11 7.38 -67.69
N VAL A 143 31.29 7.76 -67.19
CA VAL A 143 32.25 8.64 -67.89
C VAL A 143 33.08 7.87 -68.94
N GLN A 144 32.99 6.54 -68.99
CA GLN A 144 33.56 5.71 -70.07
C GLN A 144 32.48 5.14 -71.00
N PRO A 145 31.79 5.95 -71.83
CA PRO A 145 31.05 5.39 -72.95
C PRO A 145 32.04 5.04 -74.09
N LEU A 146 32.14 3.74 -74.38
CA LEU A 146 32.44 3.17 -75.71
C LEU A 146 33.80 3.52 -76.34
N THR A 147 34.89 2.86 -75.93
CA THR A 147 36.06 2.66 -76.80
C THR A 147 36.64 1.24 -76.67
N ARG A 148 35.84 0.20 -76.98
CA ARG A 148 36.40 -1.14 -77.24
C ARG A 148 35.44 -2.10 -77.95
N THR A 149 35.27 -1.87 -79.24
CA THR A 149 35.01 -2.85 -80.31
C THR A 149 35.48 -2.12 -81.57
N THR A 150 36.61 -2.44 -82.19
CA THR A 150 36.95 -3.66 -82.94
C THR A 150 38.45 -3.63 -83.22
#